data_AF-A0A7S0CH56-F1
#
_entry.id   AF-A0A7S0CH56-F1
#
_cell.length_a   1.000
_cell.length_b   1.000
_cell.length_c   1.000
_cell.angle_alpha   90.00
_cell.angle_beta   90.00
_cell.angle_gamma   90.00
#
_symmetry.space_group_name_H-M   'P 1'
#
loop_
_entity.id
_entity.type
_entity.pdbx_description
1 polymer ?
#
loop_
_entity_poly.entity_id
_entity_poly.type
_entity_poly.pdbx_seq_one_letter_code
_entity_poly.pdbx_strand_id
1 'polypeptide(L)'
;MMLKFNNKTNKVEYDFKGKDLVQGETDGSSFPNGGLRATHTAAGYLAIDTSSPVFLRGDTIFIPSIFVSYYGKALDEKTPLLRANDAMSTHGARFLKHLGMEDAIEHGLKANIGLEQELFLISREQFFRRPD
;
A
#
# COMPACT_ATOMS: atom_id res chain seq x y z
N MET A 1 12.70 10.13 13.75
CA MET A 1 12.32 11.56 13.71
C MET A 1 13.01 12.19 12.52
N MET A 2 12.24 12.78 11.60
CA MET A 2 12.72 13.30 10.29
C MET A 2 13.41 14.67 10.41
N LEU A 3 13.39 15.30 11.58
CA LEU A 3 14.11 16.54 11.86
C LEU A 3 15.33 16.20 12.72
N LYS A 4 16.51 16.65 12.31
CA LYS A 4 17.76 16.47 13.05
C LYS A 4 18.48 17.79 13.22
N PHE A 5 19.08 17.98 14.38
CA PHE A 5 19.92 19.13 14.63
C PHE A 5 21.31 18.90 14.03
N ASN A 6 21.73 19.78 13.14
CA ASN A 6 23.06 19.75 12.55
C ASN A 6 24.01 20.60 13.41
N ASN A 7 24.88 19.92 14.15
CA ASN A 7 25.87 20.54 15.05
C ASN A 7 26.89 21.44 14.34
N LYS A 8 27.06 21.32 13.01
CA LYS A 8 27.99 22.16 12.25
C LYS A 8 27.36 23.47 11.81
N THR A 9 26.07 23.42 11.45
CA THR A 9 25.33 24.59 10.94
C THR A 9 24.51 25.28 12.04
N ASN A 10 24.39 24.68 13.22
CA ASN A 10 23.51 25.09 14.31
C ASN A 10 22.04 25.29 13.87
N LYS A 11 21.58 24.47 12.91
CA LYS A 11 20.23 24.51 12.36
C LYS A 11 19.54 23.16 12.49
N VAL A 12 18.22 23.19 12.57
CA VAL A 12 17.40 22.00 12.38
C VAL A 12 17.25 21.76 10.88
N GLU A 13 17.59 20.56 10.44
CA GLU A 13 17.52 20.14 9.05
C GLU A 13 16.58 18.93 8.93
N TYR A 14 15.89 18.86 7.78
CA TYR A 14 15.08 17.70 7.43
C TYR A 14 16.01 16.61 6.87
N ASP A 15 16.04 15.46 7.55
CA ASP A 15 16.85 14.30 7.18
C ASP A 15 15.94 13.06 7.08
N PHE A 16 15.49 12.77 5.86
CA PHE A 16 14.67 11.62 5.54
C PHE A 16 15.51 10.53 4.88
N LYS A 17 15.67 9.39 5.57
CA LYS A 17 16.45 8.25 5.09
C LYS A 17 15.54 7.06 4.81
N GLY A 18 16.03 6.11 4.00
CA GLY A 18 15.28 4.89 3.69
C GLY A 18 14.83 4.09 4.92
N LYS A 19 15.61 4.12 6.02
CA LYS A 19 15.20 3.49 7.30
C LYS A 19 13.97 4.15 7.95
N ASP A 20 13.70 5.41 7.64
CA ASP A 20 12.54 6.14 8.17
C ASP A 20 11.26 5.75 7.40
N LEU A 21 11.39 5.07 6.26
CA LEU A 21 10.27 4.48 5.51
C LEU A 21 9.75 3.18 6.14
N VAL A 22 10.66 2.43 6.77
CA VAL A 22 10.35 1.14 7.40
C VAL A 22 10.06 1.41 8.86
N GLN A 23 8.79 1.66 9.18
CA GLN A 23 8.35 1.75 10.57
C GLN A 23 7.81 0.40 11.02
N GLY A 24 8.45 -0.17 12.04
CA GLY A 24 7.96 -1.36 12.72
C GLY A 24 6.92 -0.99 13.76
N GLU A 25 5.88 -1.83 13.86
CA GLU A 25 4.88 -1.87 14.92
C GLU A 25 4.00 -0.61 15.03
N THR A 26 2.84 -0.64 14.36
CA THR A 26 1.67 0.03 14.92
C THR A 26 1.21 -0.81 16.11
N ASP A 27 1.00 -0.19 17.27
CA ASP A 27 0.38 -0.88 18.41
C ASP A 27 -1.05 -1.30 18.02
N GLY A 28 -1.20 -2.57 17.64
CA GLY A 28 -2.48 -3.14 17.23
C GLY A 28 -3.41 -3.42 18.40
N SER A 29 -3.06 -3.04 19.63
CA SER A 29 -4.00 -3.03 20.76
C SER A 29 -5.25 -2.18 20.48
N SER A 30 -5.15 -1.21 19.57
CA SER A 30 -6.25 -0.33 19.15
C SER A 30 -7.24 -0.99 18.17
N PHE A 31 -6.94 -2.18 17.64
CA PHE A 31 -7.92 -2.92 16.83
C PHE A 31 -9.06 -3.45 17.71
N PRO A 32 -10.28 -3.67 17.16
CA PRO A 32 -11.46 -4.09 17.93
C PRO A 32 -11.29 -5.36 18.80
N ASN A 33 -10.23 -6.13 18.57
CA ASN A 33 -9.90 -7.37 19.29
C ASN A 33 -8.56 -7.29 20.07
N GLY A 34 -8.00 -6.10 20.26
CA GLY A 34 -6.62 -5.90 20.71
C GLY A 34 -6.33 -6.37 22.15
N GLY A 35 -7.35 -6.46 23.01
CA GLY A 35 -7.21 -6.96 24.38
C GLY A 35 -7.13 -8.49 24.54
N LEU A 36 -7.41 -9.26 23.49
CA LEU A 36 -7.47 -10.73 23.55
C LEU A 36 -6.19 -11.43 23.06
N ARG A 37 -5.22 -10.68 22.53
CA ARG A 37 -3.98 -11.23 21.94
C ARG A 37 -2.78 -10.78 22.75
N ALA A 38 -1.74 -11.62 22.79
CA ALA A 38 -0.46 -11.19 23.31
C ALA A 38 0.05 -10.00 22.47
N THR A 39 0.43 -8.90 23.10
CA THR A 39 0.75 -7.62 22.45
C THR A 39 1.79 -7.76 21.32
N HIS A 40 2.75 -8.68 21.47
CA HIS A 40 3.75 -8.97 20.44
C HIS A 40 3.22 -9.65 19.16
N THR A 41 2.03 -10.27 19.21
CA THR A 41 1.38 -10.89 18.03
C THR A 41 0.26 -10.02 17.43
N ALA A 42 -0.05 -8.90 18.08
CA ALA A 42 -0.99 -7.89 17.58
C ALA A 42 -0.33 -6.90 16.59
N ALA A 43 0.90 -7.19 16.14
CA ALA A 43 1.63 -6.33 15.22
C ALA A 43 1.13 -6.44 13.78
N GLY A 44 0.87 -5.29 13.16
CA GLY A 44 0.81 -5.14 11.72
C GLY A 44 2.16 -4.60 11.20
N TYR A 45 2.59 -5.12 10.06
CA TYR A 45 3.86 -4.79 9.43
C TYR A 45 3.60 -4.08 8.11
N LEU A 46 4.26 -2.93 7.93
CA LEU A 46 4.23 -2.17 6.70
C LEU A 46 5.44 -2.56 5.83
N ALA A 47 5.20 -2.79 4.55
CA ALA A 47 6.26 -2.88 3.55
C ALA A 47 5.96 -1.93 2.38
N ILE A 48 6.99 -1.34 1.81
CA ILE A 48 6.84 -0.38 0.70
C ILE A 48 6.51 -1.16 -0.57
N ASP A 49 5.49 -0.69 -1.30
CA ASP A 49 5.18 -1.18 -2.64
C ASP A 49 5.96 -0.38 -3.68
N THR A 50 6.94 -1.01 -4.32
CA THR A 50 7.74 -0.39 -5.38
C THR A 50 7.07 -0.42 -6.75
N SER A 51 5.95 -1.14 -6.90
CA SER A 51 5.20 -1.20 -8.17
C SER A 51 4.37 0.05 -8.43
N SER A 52 4.05 0.81 -7.38
CA SER A 52 3.30 2.06 -7.46
C SER A 52 4.23 3.24 -7.16
N PRO A 53 4.20 4.34 -7.94
CA PRO A 53 5.08 5.48 -7.69
C PRO A 53 4.70 6.25 -6.43
N VAL A 54 5.70 6.76 -5.73
CA VAL A 54 5.54 7.78 -4.67
C VAL A 54 4.97 9.05 -5.31
N PHE A 55 4.02 9.69 -4.63
CA PHE A 55 3.44 10.93 -5.13
C PHE A 55 3.32 12.00 -4.03
N LEU A 56 3.21 13.25 -4.47
CA LEU A 56 2.97 14.40 -3.61
C LEU A 56 1.53 14.84 -3.74
N ARG A 57 0.92 15.23 -2.62
CA ARG A 57 -0.35 15.96 -2.63
C ARG A 57 -0.25 17.09 -1.61
N GLY A 58 -0.25 18.32 -2.11
CA GLY A 58 0.07 19.49 -1.30
C GLY A 58 1.51 19.42 -0.79
N ASP A 59 1.68 19.53 0.52
CA ASP A 59 2.95 19.45 1.24
C ASP A 59 3.25 18.05 1.81
N THR A 60 2.43 17.05 1.45
CA THR A 60 2.52 15.70 2.02
C THR A 60 3.02 14.68 0.99
N ILE A 61 4.01 13.88 1.40
CA ILE A 61 4.55 12.74 0.63
C ILE A 61 3.72 11.49 0.93
N PHE A 62 3.20 10.84 -0.12
CA PHE A 62 2.45 9.59 -0.04
C PHE A 62 3.30 8.44 -0.60
N ILE A 63 3.52 7.42 0.23
CA ILE A 63 4.38 6.29 -0.10
C ILE A 63 3.54 5.03 -0.16
N PRO A 64 3.27 4.49 -1.37
CA PRO A 64 2.50 3.27 -1.53
C PRO A 64 3.12 2.13 -0.72
N SER A 65 2.27 1.43 0.02
CA SER A 65 2.70 0.40 0.96
C SER A 65 1.65 -0.71 1.05
N ILE A 66 2.10 -1.89 1.45
CA ILE A 66 1.27 -3.04 1.81
C ILE A 66 1.30 -3.24 3.33
N PHE A 67 0.25 -3.84 3.88
CA PHE A 67 0.06 -4.03 5.30
C PHE A 67 -0.29 -5.48 5.61
N VAL A 68 0.59 -6.15 6.36
CA VAL A 68 0.48 -7.59 6.63
C VAL A 68 0.49 -7.87 8.14
N SER A 69 -0.21 -8.90 8.56
CA SER A 69 -0.19 -9.35 9.96
C SER A 69 1.07 -10.16 10.28
N TYR A 70 1.33 -10.37 11.56
CA TYR A 70 2.36 -11.29 12.06
C TYR A 70 2.33 -12.69 11.40
N TYR A 71 1.14 -13.20 11.08
CA TYR A 71 0.97 -14.51 10.43
C TYR A 71 1.03 -14.45 8.90
N GLY A 72 1.47 -13.32 8.32
CA GLY A 72 1.57 -13.11 6.87
C GLY A 72 0.21 -12.97 6.16
N LYS A 73 -0.86 -12.70 6.90
CA LYS A 73 -2.18 -12.40 6.32
C LYS A 73 -2.18 -10.96 5.81
N ALA A 74 -2.71 -10.74 4.62
CA ALA A 74 -2.95 -9.40 4.13
C ALA A 74 -4.01 -8.70 4.99
N LEU A 75 -3.71 -7.50 5.44
CA LEU A 75 -4.62 -6.58 6.12
C LEU A 75 -4.98 -5.39 5.22
N ASP A 76 -4.50 -5.39 3.98
CA ASP A 76 -4.75 -4.43 2.92
C ASP A 76 -5.31 -5.12 1.66
N GLU A 77 -5.78 -4.32 0.69
CA GLU A 77 -6.33 -4.80 -0.58
C GLU A 77 -5.28 -4.93 -1.70
N LYS A 78 -4.15 -4.23 -1.59
CA LYS A 78 -3.08 -4.22 -2.58
C LYS A 78 -2.34 -5.57 -2.61
N THR A 79 -2.07 -6.17 -1.46
CA THR A 79 -1.39 -7.47 -1.34
C THR A 79 -2.18 -8.59 -2.06
N PRO A 80 -3.50 -8.78 -1.83
CA PRO A 80 -4.29 -9.72 -2.62
C PRO A 80 -4.27 -9.42 -4.13
N LEU A 81 -4.36 -8.15 -4.53
CA LEU A 81 -4.32 -7.75 -5.94
C LEU A 81 -2.99 -8.12 -6.60
N LEU A 82 -1.85 -7.84 -5.95
CA LEU A 82 -0.53 -8.20 -6.46
C LEU A 82 -0.37 -9.71 -6.60
N ARG A 83 -0.84 -10.49 -5.61
CA ARG A 83 -0.85 -11.97 -5.67
C ARG A 83 -1.72 -12.49 -6.81
N ALA A 84 -2.89 -11.88 -7.03
CA ALA A 84 -3.78 -12.25 -8.13
C ALA A 84 -3.14 -11.97 -9.50
N ASN A 85 -2.50 -10.82 -9.67
CA ASN A 85 -1.77 -10.48 -10.89
C ASN A 85 -0.60 -11.43 -11.16
N ASP A 86 0.15 -11.80 -10.13
CA ASP A 86 1.27 -12.74 -10.25
C ASP A 86 0.80 -14.15 -10.65
N ALA A 87 -0.28 -14.65 -10.02
CA ALA A 87 -0.88 -15.93 -10.37
C ALA A 87 -1.45 -15.93 -11.80
N MET A 88 -2.13 -14.85 -12.19
CA MET A 88 -2.64 -14.66 -13.55
C MET A 88 -1.51 -14.63 -14.58
N SER A 89 -0.42 -13.91 -14.30
CA SER A 89 0.75 -13.85 -15.18
C SER A 89 1.40 -15.22 -15.32
N THR A 90 1.67 -15.91 -14.22
CA THR A 90 2.30 -17.23 -14.21
C THR A 90 1.51 -18.26 -15.03
N HIS A 91 0.20 -18.37 -14.78
CA HIS A 91 -0.61 -19.38 -15.44
C HIS A 91 -1.00 -19.00 -16.87
N GLY A 92 -1.28 -17.72 -17.12
CA GLY A 92 -1.62 -17.24 -18.44
C GLY A 92 -0.42 -17.31 -19.40
N ALA A 93 0.79 -16.96 -18.95
CA ALA A 93 2.00 -17.04 -19.78
C ALA A 93 2.28 -18.49 -20.20
N ARG A 94 2.10 -19.45 -19.28
CA ARG A 94 2.20 -20.88 -19.58
C ARG A 94 1.18 -21.32 -20.64
N PHE A 95 -0.06 -20.84 -20.55
CA PHE A 95 -1.09 -21.15 -21.52
C PHE A 95 -0.77 -20.57 -22.91
N LEU A 96 -0.38 -19.29 -22.97
CA LEU A 96 -0.02 -18.62 -24.23
C LEU A 96 1.17 -19.28 -24.93
N LYS A 97 2.15 -19.78 -24.17
CA LYS A 97 3.24 -20.58 -24.72
C LYS A 97 2.72 -21.78 -25.53
N HIS A 98 1.73 -22.51 -25.00
CA HIS A 98 1.13 -23.65 -25.70
C HIS A 98 0.35 -23.26 -26.97
N LEU A 99 0.01 -21.97 -27.11
CA LEU A 99 -0.60 -21.41 -28.32
C LEU A 99 0.44 -20.85 -29.32
N GLY A 100 1.73 -21.05 -29.09
CA GLY A 100 2.81 -20.59 -29.96
C GLY A 100 3.31 -19.17 -29.69
N MET A 101 2.88 -18.54 -28.58
CA MET A 101 3.38 -17.24 -28.14
C MET A 101 4.54 -17.44 -27.15
N GLU A 102 5.72 -17.76 -27.66
CA GLU A 102 6.88 -18.13 -26.82
C GLU A 102 7.36 -16.98 -25.92
N ASP A 103 7.27 -15.74 -26.40
CA ASP A 103 7.67 -14.52 -25.68
C ASP A 103 6.85 -14.26 -24.39
N ALA A 104 5.68 -14.90 -24.25
CA ALA A 104 4.81 -14.70 -23.09
C ALA A 104 5.46 -15.14 -21.77
N ILE A 105 6.37 -16.13 -21.80
CA ILE A 105 7.11 -16.57 -20.61
C ILE A 105 8.16 -15.56 -20.19
N GLU A 106 8.82 -14.92 -21.15
CA GLU A 106 9.89 -13.96 -20.87
C GLU A 106 9.33 -12.64 -20.32
N HIS A 107 8.21 -12.18 -20.87
CA HIS A 107 7.65 -10.87 -20.52
C HIS A 107 6.53 -10.91 -19.49
N GLY A 108 5.89 -12.08 -19.28
CA GLY A 108 4.72 -12.23 -18.45
C GLY A 108 3.49 -11.49 -19.00
N LEU A 109 2.36 -11.61 -18.29
CA LEU A 109 1.14 -10.86 -18.61
C LEU A 109 0.99 -9.66 -17.68
N LYS A 110 0.43 -8.59 -18.25
CA LYS A 110 0.03 -7.40 -17.50
C LYS A 110 -1.47 -7.20 -17.65
N ALA A 111 -2.16 -7.07 -16.53
CA ALA A 111 -3.54 -6.63 -16.50
C ALA A 111 -3.58 -5.11 -16.71
N ASN A 112 -4.31 -4.66 -17.72
CA ASN A 112 -4.62 -3.25 -17.93
C ASN A 112 -6.04 -2.99 -17.44
N ILE A 113 -6.26 -1.86 -16.78
CA ILE A 113 -7.57 -1.45 -16.27
C ILE A 113 -7.88 -0.02 -16.71
N GLY A 114 -9.09 0.17 -17.27
CA GLY A 114 -9.68 1.49 -17.54
C GLY A 114 -10.83 1.69 -16.57
N LEU A 115 -10.61 2.47 -15.51
CA LEU A 115 -11.63 2.74 -14.52
C LEU A 115 -12.58 3.83 -15.02
N GLU A 116 -13.89 3.58 -14.90
CA GLU A 116 -14.94 4.56 -15.11
C GLU A 116 -15.58 4.87 -13.75
N GLN A 117 -15.65 6.15 -13.41
CA GLN A 117 -16.16 6.59 -12.11
C GLN A 117 -17.41 7.44 -12.29
N GLU A 118 -18.49 7.05 -11.62
CA GLU A 118 -19.72 7.81 -11.54
C GLU A 118 -19.79 8.57 -10.21
N LEU A 119 -20.25 9.82 -10.25
CA LEU A 119 -20.34 10.71 -9.09
C LEU A 119 -21.61 11.56 -9.17
N PHE A 120 -22.23 11.79 -8.02
CA PHE A 120 -23.33 12.75 -7.85
C PHE A 120 -22.82 13.96 -7.06
N LEU A 121 -23.15 15.16 -7.52
CA LEU A 121 -22.82 16.40 -6.81
C LEU A 121 -24.09 16.94 -6.15
N ILE A 122 -24.06 17.06 -4.82
CA ILE A 122 -25.14 17.62 -4.01
C ILE A 122 -24.58 18.82 -3.24
N SER A 123 -25.39 19.87 -3.10
CA SER A 123 -24.97 21.00 -2.26
C SER A 123 -24.74 20.54 -0.81
N ARG A 124 -23.71 21.08 -0.18
CA ARG A 124 -23.36 20.70 1.20
C ARG A 124 -24.52 20.94 2.19
N GLU A 125 -25.32 21.98 1.98
CA GLU A 125 -26.51 22.25 2.79
C GLU A 125 -27.58 21.17 2.63
N GLN A 126 -27.89 20.75 1.40
CA GLN A 126 -28.87 19.67 1.16
C GLN A 126 -28.40 18.34 1.71
N PHE A 127 -27.10 18.04 1.61
CA PHE A 127 -26.48 16.86 2.23
C PHE A 127 -26.72 16.87 3.75
N PHE A 128 -26.47 17.98 4.45
CA PHE A 128 -26.70 18.05 5.90
C PHE A 128 -28.18 17.97 6.31
N ARG A 129 -29.11 18.25 5.40
CA ARG A 129 -30.55 18.05 5.65
C ARG A 129 -31.00 16.59 5.50
N ARG A 130 -30.13 15.70 5.02
CA ARG A 130 -30.37 14.26 4.85
C ARG A 130 -29.37 13.45 5.68
N PRO A 131 -29.68 13.20 6.97
CA PRO A 131 -28.80 12.46 7.88
C PRO A 131 -28.83 10.94 7.68
N ASP A 132 -29.75 10.43 6.86
CA ASP A 132 -29.76 9.06 6.36
C ASP A 132 -28.63 8.80 5.36
#